data_AF-A0A9X8N087-F1
#
_entry.id   AF-A0A9X8N087-F1
#
_cell.length_a   1.000
_cell.length_b   1.000
_cell.length_c   1.000
_cell.angle_alpha   90.00
_cell.angle_beta   90.00
_cell.angle_gamma   90.00
#
_symmetry.space_group_name_H-M   'P 1'
#
loop_
_entity.id
_entity.type
_entity.pdbx_description
1 polymer ?
#
loop_
_entity_poly.entity_id
_entity_poly.type
_entity_poly.pdbx_seq_one_letter_code
_entity_poly.pdbx_strand_id
1 'polypeptide(L)' 'MAEIGLPDDEVTTWVDTTAFSGQKFDALAAHASQGESIFFLKMGKERFGELMGMETFVRVQDATGAAIPENDLFAGLR' A
#
# COMPACT_ATOMS: atom_id res chain seq x y z
N MET A 1 14.96 -16.77 -6.65
CA MET A 1 13.91 -15.72 -6.75
C MET A 1 13.98 -14.96 -5.44
N ALA A 2 13.91 -13.62 -5.45
CA ALA A 2 13.88 -12.87 -4.20
C ALA A 2 12.59 -13.24 -3.44
N GLU A 3 12.67 -13.36 -2.12
CA GLU A 3 11.49 -13.43 -1.27
C GLU A 3 10.83 -12.06 -1.33
N ILE A 4 9.59 -12.01 -1.83
CA ILE A 4 8.82 -10.77 -2.00
C ILE A 4 7.68 -10.79 -0.99
N GLY A 5 7.61 -9.75 -0.16
CA GLY A 5 6.59 -9.60 0.87
C GLY A 5 7.04 -10.11 2.24
N LEU A 6 6.16 -9.92 3.23
CA LEU A 6 6.29 -10.42 4.59
C LEU A 6 5.00 -11.16 4.96
N PRO A 7 5.04 -12.10 5.92
CA PRO A 7 3.85 -12.68 6.53
C PRO A 7 2.92 -11.62 7.14
N ASP A 8 1.60 -11.87 7.10
CA ASP A 8 0.60 -10.91 7.63
C ASP A 8 0.78 -10.63 9.13
N ASP A 9 1.29 -11.59 9.90
CA ASP A 9 1.56 -11.42 11.34
C ASP A 9 2.82 -10.59 11.63
N GLU A 10 3.65 -10.33 10.62
CA GLU A 10 4.77 -9.39 10.68
C GLU A 10 4.36 -7.97 10.23
N VAL A 11 3.23 -7.81 9.54
CA VAL A 11 2.69 -6.50 9.15
C VAL A 11 2.09 -5.81 10.37
N THR A 12 2.61 -4.63 10.71
CA THR A 12 2.14 -3.89 11.88
C THR A 12 1.08 -2.85 11.56
N THR A 13 0.89 -2.49 10.28
CA THR A 13 0.02 -1.38 9.89
C THR A 13 -0.64 -1.65 8.56
N TRP A 14 -1.96 -1.46 8.51
CA TRP A 14 -2.82 -1.70 7.36
C TRP A 14 -3.62 -0.44 7.03
N VAL A 15 -3.27 0.24 5.94
CA VAL A 15 -3.89 1.50 5.55
C VAL A 15 -4.83 1.27 4.36
N ASP A 16 -6.13 1.46 4.57
CA ASP A 16 -7.10 1.50 3.49
C ASP A 16 -6.99 2.83 2.72
N THR A 17 -6.48 2.72 1.51
CA THR A 17 -6.30 3.80 0.53
C THR A 17 -7.23 3.65 -0.66
N THR A 18 -8.27 2.81 -0.59
CA THR A 18 -9.18 2.50 -1.71
C THR A 18 -9.78 3.78 -2.33
N ALA A 19 -10.12 4.76 -1.50
CA ALA A 19 -10.63 6.07 -1.92
C ALA A 19 -9.65 6.87 -2.80
N PHE A 20 -8.36 6.52 -2.76
CA PHE A 20 -7.27 7.17 -3.50
C PHE A 20 -6.65 6.30 -4.61
N SER A 21 -7.22 5.12 -4.86
CA SER A 21 -6.71 4.18 -5.86
C SER A 21 -6.69 4.73 -7.28
N GLY A 22 -7.62 5.63 -7.63
CA GLY A 22 -7.65 6.30 -8.92
C GLY A 22 -6.44 7.20 -9.15
N GLN A 23 -6.05 7.99 -8.14
CA GLN A 23 -4.86 8.83 -8.20
C GLN A 23 -3.59 7.97 -8.30
N LYS A 24 -3.54 6.85 -7.56
CA LYS A 24 -2.43 5.87 -7.64
C LYS A 24 -2.31 5.25 -9.04
N PHE A 25 -3.42 4.90 -9.68
CA PHE A 25 -3.44 4.41 -11.06
C PHE A 25 -2.89 5.45 -12.03
N ASP A 26 -3.36 6.70 -11.94
CA ASP A 26 -2.93 7.77 -12.84
C ASP A 26 -1.46 8.12 -12.64
N ALA A 27 -0.95 8.06 -11.40
CA ALA A 27 0.46 8.21 -11.10
C ALA A 27 1.32 7.10 -11.76
N LEU A 28 0.89 5.83 -11.66
CA LEU A 28 1.57 4.72 -12.34
C LEU A 28 1.54 4.88 -13.87
N ALA A 29 0.43 5.36 -14.43
CA ALA A 29 0.30 5.61 -15.87
C ALA A 29 1.27 6.68 -16.38
N ALA A 30 1.61 7.67 -15.55
CA ALA A 30 2.58 8.70 -15.90
C ALA A 30 4.01 8.14 -16.06
N HIS A 31 4.33 7.00 -15.44
CA HIS A 31 5.61 6.31 -15.56
C HIS A 31 5.70 5.41 -16.81
N ALA A 32 5.21 5.86 -17.95
CA ALA A 32 5.08 5.05 -19.18
C ALA A 32 6.39 4.41 -19.68
N SER A 33 7.55 5.00 -19.36
CA SER A 33 8.86 4.44 -19.69
C SER A 33 9.30 3.27 -18.79
N GLN A 34 8.60 3.02 -17.69
CA GLN A 34 8.87 1.94 -16.73
C GLN A 34 7.95 0.76 -17.02
N GLY A 35 8.45 -0.20 -17.81
CA GLY A 35 7.66 -1.33 -18.31
C GLY A 35 6.97 -2.20 -17.25
N GLU A 36 7.46 -2.20 -16.00
CA GLU A 36 6.84 -2.92 -14.87
C GLU A 36 5.46 -2.38 -14.50
N SER A 37 5.21 -1.07 -14.66
CA SER A 37 3.92 -0.44 -14.36
C SER A 37 2.81 -0.90 -15.31
N ILE A 38 3.17 -1.38 -16.51
CA ILE A 38 2.23 -1.76 -17.57
C ILE A 38 1.32 -2.91 -17.14
N PHE A 39 1.78 -3.84 -16.30
CA PHE A 39 0.98 -4.97 -15.84
C PHE A 39 -0.26 -4.52 -15.04
N PHE A 40 -0.07 -3.60 -14.09
CA PHE A 40 -1.15 -3.08 -13.26
C PHE A 40 -2.16 -2.24 -14.07
N LEU A 41 -1.66 -1.46 -15.04
CA LEU A 41 -2.52 -0.62 -15.87
C LEU A 41 -3.45 -1.43 -16.78
N LYS A 42 -3.03 -2.63 -17.19
CA LYS A 42 -3.85 -3.55 -18.00
C LYS A 42 -5.08 -4.09 -17.28
N MET A 43 -5.13 -4.04 -15.94
CA MET A 43 -6.27 -4.50 -15.16
C MET A 43 -7.45 -3.53 -15.20
N GLY A 44 -7.23 -2.27 -15.59
CA GLY A 44 -8.23 -1.21 -15.54
C GLY A 44 -8.39 -0.61 -14.13
N LYS A 45 -8.97 0.60 -14.06
CA LYS A 45 -9.04 1.39 -12.82
C LYS A 45 -9.82 0.74 -11.70
N GLU A 46 -10.98 0.15 -12.00
CA GLU A 46 -11.86 -0.49 -11.00
C GLU A 46 -11.15 -1.68 -10.34
N ARG A 47 -10.66 -2.63 -11.15
CA ARG A 47 -9.95 -3.81 -10.64
C ARG A 47 -8.63 -3.45 -9.96
N PHE A 48 -7.93 -2.42 -10.43
CA PHE A 48 -6.76 -1.89 -9.76
C PHE A 48 -7.11 -1.40 -8.35
N GLY A 49 -8.22 -0.68 -8.18
CA GLY A 49 -8.66 -0.21 -6.86
C GLY A 49 -8.99 -1.34 -5.90
N GLU A 50 -9.66 -2.39 -6.36
CA GLU A 50 -9.98 -3.57 -5.54
C GLU A 50 -8.72 -4.31 -5.04
N LEU A 51 -7.67 -4.38 -5.87
CA LEU A 51 -6.46 -5.14 -5.56
C LEU A 51 -5.37 -4.32 -4.86
N MET A 52 -5.31 -3.01 -5.14
CA MET A 52 -4.21 -2.13 -4.70
C MET A 52 -4.66 -1.06 -3.70
N GLY A 53 -5.89 -1.19 -3.17
CA GLY A 53 -6.48 -0.28 -2.20
C GLY A 53 -5.96 -0.44 -0.78
N MET A 54 -5.36 -1.57 -0.43
CA MET A 54 -4.73 -1.78 0.88
C MET A 54 -3.22 -1.62 0.77
N GLU A 55 -2.63 -0.79 1.65
CA GLU A 55 -1.18 -0.63 1.76
C GLU A 55 -0.70 -1.06 3.14
N THR A 56 0.33 -1.91 3.16
CA THR A 56 0.84 -2.56 4.38
C THR A 56 2.23 -2.04 4.74
N PHE A 57 2.47 -1.82 6.04
CA PHE A 57 3.74 -1.32 6.55
C PHE A 57 4.22 -2.12 7.77
N VAL A 58 5.52 -2.03 8.03
CA VAL A 58 6.17 -2.55 9.25
C VAL A 58 6.75 -1.39 10.04
N ARG A 59 6.36 -1.30 11.30
CA ARG A 59 6.83 -0.32 12.26
C ARG A 59 8.21 -0.73 12.75
N VAL A 60 9.24 -0.20 12.11
CA VAL A 60 10.65 -0.47 12.45
C VAL A 60 11.15 0.31 13.66
N GLN A 61 10.47 1.41 14.03
CA GLN A 61 10.79 2.23 15.19
C GLN A 61 9.48 2.69 15.85
N ASP A 62 9.39 2.54 17.17
CA ASP A 62 8.23 2.95 17.95
C ASP A 62 8.58 4.15 18.85
N ALA A 63 7.81 5.22 18.72
CA ALA A 63 7.90 6.43 19.54
C ALA A 63 6.57 6.79 20.23
N THR A 64 5.49 6.06 19.95
CA THR A 64 4.12 6.41 20.38
C THR A 64 3.51 5.37 21.31
N GLY A 65 4.01 4.13 21.28
CA GLY A 65 3.42 3.00 22.01
C GLY A 65 2.04 2.62 21.49
N ALA A 66 1.67 3.02 20.27
CA ALA A 66 0.39 2.67 19.68
C ALA A 66 0.24 1.15 19.56
N ALA A 67 -0.98 0.65 19.78
CA ALA A 67 -1.28 -0.77 19.63
C ALA A 67 -1.20 -1.20 18.15
N ILE A 68 -0.72 -2.42 17.92
CA ILE A 68 -0.66 -3.05 16.60
C ILE A 68 -1.75 -4.13 16.46
N PRO A 69 -2.28 -4.37 15.25
CA PRO A 69 -1.99 -3.64 14.02
C PRO A 69 -2.65 -2.25 14.01
N GLU A 70 -1.94 -1.28 13.45
CA GLU A 70 -2.42 0.09 13.24
C GLU A 70 -3.26 0.17 11.96
N ASN A 71 -4.19 1.13 11.91
CA ASN A 71 -4.91 1.52 10.70
C ASN A 71 -4.61 2.96 10.24
N ASP A 72 -3.71 3.65 10.95
CA ASP A 72 -3.27 5.01 10.69
C ASP A 72 -1.78 5.09 11.05
N LEU A 73 -0.93 5.51 10.11
CA LEU A 73 0.50 5.71 10.34
C LEU A 73 0.79 6.79 11.39
N PHE A 74 -0.20 7.61 11.74
CA PHE A 74 -0.11 8.64 12.75
C PHE A 74 -0.72 8.23 14.10
N ALA A 75 -1.04 6.95 14.29
CA ALA A 75 -1.58 6.45 15.56
C ALA A 75 -0.67 6.82 16.76
N GLY A 76 -1.26 7.45 17.77
CA GLY A 76 -0.55 7.89 18.98
C GLY A 76 0.21 9.22 18.87
N LEU A 77 0.13 9.93 17.74
CA LEU A 77 0.71 11.27 17.57
C LEU A 77 -0.29 12.43 17.76
N ARG A 78 -1.55 12.13 18.08
CA ARG A 78 -2.62 13.11 18.26
C ARG A 78 -3.13 13.13 19.70
#